data_AF-A0A3E2HMR8-F1
#
_entry.id   AF-A0A3E2HMR8-F1
#
_cell.length_a   1.000
_cell.length_b   1.000
_cell.length_c   1.000
_cell.angle_alpha   90.00
_cell.angle_beta   90.00
_cell.angle_gamma   90.00
#
_symmetry.space_group_name_H-M   'P 1'
#
loop_
_entity.id
_entity.type
_entity.pdbx_description
1 polymer ?
#
loop_
_entity_poly.entity_id
_entity_poly.type
_entity_poly.pdbx_seq_one_letter_code
_entity_poly.pdbx_strand_id
1 'polypeptide(L)'
;MAGDKRDIAQDQDDWKFRAPYWIHTDNGDFTAFHEASCHCGRVKYQLKRKAPLNAKYCHCITCQVTHGAPFQWAAIFNKDDINFINGYRHLTWYNSQEKKTGRKLPCKVSCEYCHTPIMDEGRNMILLFPTLIKFKSEEEKKLFVPTCHMFYGQRVVDIPDGKPKWTGTDGQSDLIEDSPPETVKKLLERLDITGMDTIIHCRTTLLAGIFVVLAILVNAVWYVETHADDFYIFTPEQLHDLSKRAISAHGNDTRGVVSYITSELSEKLPGGYINLDEEWIFNNAGGAMGAMYIIHASITEYLIIFGSAIGTEGHTGRHTADDYFHILQGEQLAYTPGSYEPEVYPQGSVHHLKRGTVKQYKMDKSCFALEYARGWIPPMLGFGYADTLTSTLDFPTLWRTTWVTGREMVLNLLRGKV
;
A
#
# COMPACT_ATOMS: atom_id res chain seq x y z
N MET A 1 -58.95 -27.99 6.72
CA MET A 1 -57.70 -28.39 6.05
C MET A 1 -56.59 -28.35 7.09
N ALA A 2 -55.87 -29.46 7.22
CA ALA A 2 -54.93 -29.77 8.30
C ALA A 2 -53.58 -29.05 8.14
N GLY A 3 -52.95 -28.73 9.28
CA GLY A 3 -51.62 -28.12 9.36
C GLY A 3 -51.02 -28.29 10.74
N ASP A 4 -50.79 -29.57 11.09
CA ASP A 4 -49.88 -30.14 12.08
C ASP A 4 -49.46 -29.28 13.31
N LYS A 5 -50.19 -29.48 14.41
CA LYS A 5 -49.79 -29.14 15.77
C LYS A 5 -48.79 -30.19 16.28
N ARG A 6 -47.50 -29.85 16.27
CA ARG A 6 -46.48 -30.57 17.07
C ARG A 6 -45.67 -29.60 17.94
N ASP A 7 -46.38 -28.75 18.67
CA ASP A 7 -45.91 -28.23 19.95
C ASP A 7 -46.27 -29.27 21.02
N ILE A 8 -45.48 -30.35 21.07
CA ILE A 8 -45.53 -31.31 22.18
C ILE A 8 -44.41 -30.91 23.13
N ALA A 9 -44.78 -30.55 24.35
CA ALA A 9 -43.90 -30.43 25.50
C ALA A 9 -43.06 -31.70 25.62
N GLN A 10 -41.82 -31.65 25.11
CA GLN A 10 -40.84 -32.70 25.30
C GLN A 10 -40.23 -32.54 26.69
N ASP A 11 -40.19 -33.67 27.40
CA ASP A 11 -39.48 -33.91 28.64
C ASP A 11 -38.18 -33.11 28.69
N GLN A 12 -37.87 -32.45 29.83
CA GLN A 12 -36.90 -31.34 29.91
C GLN A 12 -35.46 -31.66 29.41
N ASP A 13 -35.17 -32.93 29.11
CA ASP A 13 -33.87 -33.42 28.67
C ASP A 13 -33.87 -34.32 27.42
N ASP A 14 -35.01 -34.52 26.72
CA ASP A 14 -35.10 -35.44 25.56
C ASP A 14 -34.18 -35.05 24.39
N TRP A 15 -33.81 -33.77 24.32
CA TRP A 15 -32.87 -33.26 23.31
C TRP A 15 -31.49 -33.92 23.37
N LYS A 16 -31.07 -34.44 24.53
CA LYS A 16 -29.78 -35.13 24.74
C LYS A 16 -29.68 -36.44 23.96
N PHE A 17 -30.82 -37.02 23.59
CA PHE A 17 -30.91 -38.29 22.86
C PHE A 17 -31.15 -38.09 21.36
N ARG A 18 -31.07 -36.85 20.87
CA ARG A 18 -31.28 -36.50 19.47
C ARG A 18 -30.04 -35.86 18.89
N ALA A 19 -29.86 -35.98 17.57
CA ALA A 19 -28.83 -35.22 16.88
C ALA A 19 -29.00 -33.71 17.14
N PRO A 20 -27.90 -32.97 17.42
CA PRO A 20 -26.50 -33.36 17.27
C PRO A 20 -25.83 -34.01 18.50
N TYR A 21 -26.57 -34.29 19.58
CA TYR A 21 -25.98 -34.68 20.89
C TYR A 21 -26.03 -36.17 21.21
N TRP A 22 -26.76 -36.94 20.40
CA TRP A 22 -26.79 -38.39 20.51
C TRP A 22 -25.39 -38.98 20.24
N ILE A 23 -24.93 -39.85 21.15
CA ILE A 23 -23.69 -40.60 20.97
C ILE A 23 -24.00 -41.83 20.13
N HIS A 24 -23.36 -41.92 18.97
CA HIS A 24 -23.32 -43.17 18.22
C HIS A 24 -22.39 -44.14 18.97
N THR A 25 -22.95 -45.14 19.65
CA THR A 25 -22.20 -46.29 20.19
C THR A 25 -21.64 -47.13 19.03
N ASP A 26 -20.58 -47.93 19.27
CA ASP A 26 -19.77 -48.73 18.33
C ASP A 26 -20.54 -49.73 17.40
N ASN A 27 -21.59 -49.28 16.73
CA ASN A 27 -22.35 -50.01 15.73
C ASN A 27 -21.91 -49.53 14.34
N GLY A 28 -20.64 -49.73 13.98
CA GLY A 28 -20.12 -49.83 12.59
C GLY A 28 -20.35 -48.70 11.56
N ASP A 29 -21.28 -47.76 11.75
CA ASP A 29 -21.87 -46.93 10.69
C ASP A 29 -21.45 -45.45 10.74
N PHE A 30 -20.60 -45.05 11.70
CA PHE A 30 -20.08 -43.69 11.80
C PHE A 30 -18.59 -43.63 11.44
N THR A 31 -18.29 -43.46 10.15
CA THR A 31 -16.91 -43.25 9.69
C THR A 31 -16.46 -41.82 9.96
N ALA A 32 -15.67 -41.63 11.02
CA ALA A 32 -15.12 -40.32 11.38
C ALA A 32 -14.00 -39.88 10.42
N PHE A 33 -14.18 -38.77 9.72
CA PHE A 33 -13.13 -38.14 8.91
C PHE A 33 -12.31 -37.13 9.70
N HIS A 34 -12.96 -36.41 10.62
CA HIS A 34 -12.36 -35.32 11.37
C HIS A 34 -12.59 -35.51 12.86
N GLU A 35 -11.60 -35.13 13.67
CA GLU A 35 -11.71 -35.01 15.11
C GLU A 35 -11.55 -33.55 15.54
N ALA A 36 -12.29 -33.15 16.55
CA ALA A 36 -12.25 -31.79 17.05
C ALA A 36 -12.41 -31.76 18.57
N SER A 37 -11.90 -30.69 19.19
CA SER A 37 -12.03 -30.48 20.63
C SER A 37 -12.05 -29.01 20.99
N CYS A 38 -12.78 -28.67 22.06
CA CYS A 38 -12.65 -27.36 22.69
C CYS A 38 -11.22 -27.15 23.26
N HIS A 39 -10.89 -25.91 23.64
CA HIS A 39 -9.54 -25.58 24.13
C HIS A 39 -9.09 -26.42 25.32
N CYS A 40 -9.96 -26.64 26.32
CA CYS A 40 -9.62 -27.45 27.50
C CYS A 40 -9.72 -28.97 27.28
N GLY A 41 -10.12 -29.43 26.09
CA GLY A 41 -10.24 -30.85 25.76
C GLY A 41 -11.38 -31.62 26.44
N ARG A 42 -12.22 -30.97 27.25
CA ARG A 42 -13.38 -31.61 27.92
C ARG A 42 -14.47 -32.01 26.93
N VAL A 43 -14.75 -31.15 25.94
CA VAL A 43 -15.63 -31.46 24.82
C VAL A 43 -14.79 -31.98 23.65
N LYS A 44 -15.11 -33.18 23.17
CA LYS A 44 -14.49 -33.86 22.02
C LYS A 44 -15.57 -34.45 21.13
N TYR A 45 -15.45 -34.28 19.82
CA TYR A 45 -16.40 -34.80 18.86
C TYR A 45 -15.73 -35.16 17.53
N GLN A 46 -16.45 -35.94 16.73
CA GLN A 46 -16.07 -36.41 15.40
C GLN A 46 -17.08 -35.94 14.35
N LEU A 47 -16.62 -35.83 13.10
CA LEU A 47 -17.47 -35.49 11.95
C LEU A 47 -17.43 -36.60 10.90
N LYS A 48 -18.60 -37.01 10.40
CA LYS A 48 -18.72 -38.10 9.40
C LYS A 48 -18.56 -37.66 7.94
N ARG A 49 -18.46 -36.35 7.68
CA ARG A 49 -18.27 -35.82 6.33
C ARG A 49 -16.85 -35.32 6.14
N LYS A 50 -16.23 -35.73 5.03
CA LYS A 50 -14.92 -35.24 4.60
C LYS A 50 -14.91 -33.72 4.32
N ALA A 51 -15.99 -33.18 3.76
CA ALA A 51 -16.16 -31.75 3.51
C ALA A 51 -17.53 -31.25 4.01
N PRO A 52 -17.63 -30.01 4.53
CA PRO A 52 -18.90 -29.43 4.93
C PRO A 52 -19.82 -29.20 3.72
N LEU A 53 -21.11 -29.00 3.97
CA LEU A 53 -22.08 -28.63 2.93
C LEU A 53 -21.75 -27.27 2.31
N ASN A 54 -21.26 -26.34 3.14
CA ASN A 54 -20.72 -25.05 2.74
C ASN A 54 -19.90 -24.48 3.92
N ALA A 55 -19.00 -23.53 3.67
CA ALA A 55 -18.31 -22.78 4.72
C ALA A 55 -18.36 -21.28 4.40
N LYS A 56 -18.59 -20.44 5.40
CA LYS A 56 -18.81 -18.99 5.21
C LYS A 56 -18.17 -18.19 6.34
N TYR A 57 -17.81 -16.95 6.03
CA TYR A 57 -17.52 -15.94 7.04
C TYR A 57 -18.75 -15.09 7.31
N CYS A 58 -19.13 -14.92 8.57
CA CYS A 58 -20.22 -14.05 8.99
C CYS A 58 -19.66 -12.84 9.74
N HIS A 59 -20.00 -11.64 9.26
CA HIS A 59 -19.49 -10.36 9.77
C HIS A 59 -20.53 -9.62 10.61
N CYS A 60 -21.65 -10.24 10.99
CA CYS A 60 -22.65 -9.53 11.78
C CYS A 60 -22.12 -9.21 13.19
N ILE A 61 -22.53 -8.07 13.75
CA ILE A 61 -22.09 -7.59 15.07
C ILE A 61 -22.33 -8.64 16.16
N THR A 62 -23.46 -9.37 16.10
CA THR A 62 -23.75 -10.46 17.04
C THR A 62 -22.68 -11.55 17.00
N CYS A 63 -22.28 -12.00 15.81
CA CYS A 63 -21.22 -12.98 15.64
C CYS A 63 -19.88 -12.44 16.12
N GLN A 64 -19.56 -11.19 15.81
CA GLN A 64 -18.30 -10.57 16.24
C GLN A 64 -18.16 -10.53 17.77
N VAL A 65 -19.18 -9.99 18.43
CA VAL A 65 -19.19 -9.83 19.90
C VAL A 65 -19.20 -11.17 20.61
N THR A 66 -20.03 -12.12 20.16
CA THR A 66 -20.14 -13.43 20.83
C THR A 66 -18.91 -14.31 20.63
N HIS A 67 -18.13 -14.09 19.57
CA HIS A 67 -16.89 -14.82 19.32
C HIS A 67 -15.65 -14.10 19.84
N GLY A 68 -15.75 -12.79 20.16
CA GLY A 68 -14.59 -11.96 20.44
C GLY A 68 -13.64 -11.87 19.24
N ALA A 69 -14.18 -11.89 18.02
CA ALA A 69 -13.41 -11.98 16.78
C ALA A 69 -13.99 -11.07 15.68
N PRO A 70 -13.19 -10.62 14.70
CA PRO A 70 -13.70 -9.75 13.62
C PRO A 70 -14.80 -10.37 12.75
N PHE A 71 -14.90 -11.70 12.73
CA PHE A 71 -15.93 -12.46 12.04
C PHE A 71 -16.01 -13.89 12.57
N GLN A 72 -17.12 -14.56 12.31
CA GLN A 72 -17.31 -15.99 12.59
C GLN A 72 -17.01 -16.82 11.34
N TRP A 73 -16.15 -17.84 11.46
CA TRP A 73 -15.99 -18.90 10.45
C TRP A 73 -16.92 -20.06 10.76
N ALA A 74 -17.92 -20.27 9.90
CA ALA A 74 -18.93 -21.31 10.10
C ALA A 74 -18.94 -22.30 8.93
N ALA A 75 -18.79 -23.58 9.23
CA ALA A 75 -18.98 -24.69 8.32
C ALA A 75 -20.30 -25.39 8.60
N ILE A 76 -21.10 -25.58 7.55
CA ILE A 76 -22.46 -26.07 7.63
C ILE A 76 -22.47 -27.59 7.52
N PHE A 77 -23.09 -28.25 8.49
CA PHE A 77 -23.30 -29.69 8.52
C PHE A 77 -24.76 -30.01 8.88
N ASN A 78 -25.24 -31.20 8.50
CA ASN A 78 -26.47 -31.73 9.05
C ASN A 78 -26.25 -32.08 10.53
N LYS A 79 -27.32 -32.10 11.33
CA LYS A 79 -27.22 -32.47 12.75
C LYS A 79 -26.66 -33.87 12.95
N ASP A 80 -26.95 -34.81 12.06
CA ASP A 80 -26.47 -36.19 12.14
C ASP A 80 -25.01 -36.35 11.69
N ASP A 81 -24.34 -35.29 11.25
CA ASP A 81 -22.95 -35.37 10.79
C ASP A 81 -21.91 -35.30 11.92
N ILE A 82 -22.34 -34.99 13.15
CA ILE A 82 -21.48 -34.86 14.33
C ILE A 82 -21.75 -35.98 15.34
N ASN A 83 -20.70 -36.48 15.98
CA ASN A 83 -20.78 -37.45 17.07
C ASN A 83 -19.93 -36.96 18.26
N PHE A 84 -20.54 -36.70 19.41
CA PHE A 84 -19.79 -36.31 20.61
C PHE A 84 -19.17 -37.55 21.27
N ILE A 85 -17.85 -37.63 21.28
CA ILE A 85 -17.11 -38.71 21.96
C ILE A 85 -17.10 -38.45 23.48
N ASN A 86 -16.99 -37.18 23.87
CA ASN A 86 -16.96 -36.76 25.26
C ASN A 86 -17.49 -35.32 25.43
N GLY A 87 -18.08 -35.02 26.58
CA GLY A 87 -18.37 -33.66 27.00
C GLY A 87 -19.64 -33.03 26.42
N TYR A 88 -20.61 -33.81 25.92
CA TYR A 88 -21.95 -33.28 25.60
C TYR A 88 -22.65 -32.69 26.86
N ARG A 89 -22.27 -33.16 28.05
CA ARG A 89 -22.70 -32.61 29.35
C ARG A 89 -22.00 -31.31 29.71
N HIS A 90 -20.92 -30.97 29.03
CA HIS A 90 -20.08 -29.80 29.27
C HIS A 90 -20.33 -28.66 28.28
N LEU A 91 -21.53 -28.68 27.71
CA LEU A 91 -22.02 -27.69 26.78
C LEU A 91 -22.93 -26.71 27.49
N THR A 92 -22.86 -25.45 27.07
CA THR A 92 -23.81 -24.41 27.46
C THR A 92 -24.38 -23.73 26.23
N TRP A 93 -25.62 -23.26 26.34
CA TRP A 93 -26.39 -22.67 25.25
C TRP A 93 -26.73 -21.22 25.55
N TYR A 94 -26.67 -20.40 24.50
CA TYR A 94 -27.08 -19.00 24.54
C TYR A 94 -27.95 -18.65 23.34
N ASN A 95 -29.15 -18.15 23.58
CA ASN A 95 -30.00 -17.59 22.53
C ASN A 95 -29.68 -16.10 22.39
N SER A 96 -29.06 -15.71 21.27
CA SER A 96 -28.62 -14.33 21.05
C SER A 96 -29.75 -13.35 20.74
N GLN A 97 -30.93 -13.83 20.33
CA GLN A 97 -32.09 -12.99 20.07
C GLN A 97 -32.77 -12.57 21.40
N GLU A 98 -32.94 -13.52 22.32
CA GLU A 98 -33.56 -13.27 23.62
C GLU A 98 -32.56 -12.82 24.69
N LYS A 99 -31.25 -12.92 24.40
CA LYS A 99 -30.15 -12.66 25.33
C LYS A 99 -30.26 -13.48 26.62
N LYS A 100 -30.64 -14.75 26.49
CA LYS A 100 -30.84 -15.68 27.61
C LYS A 100 -29.98 -16.93 27.44
N THR A 101 -29.52 -17.46 28.57
CA THR A 101 -28.94 -18.81 28.63
C THR A 101 -30.05 -19.85 28.52
N GLY A 102 -29.73 -20.97 27.90
CA GLY A 102 -30.67 -22.07 27.67
C GLY A 102 -30.81 -22.44 26.20
N ARG A 103 -31.23 -23.68 25.98
CA ARG A 103 -31.35 -24.25 24.63
C ARG A 103 -32.68 -23.87 23.99
N LYS A 104 -32.72 -22.72 23.34
CA LYS A 104 -33.83 -22.28 22.45
C LYS A 104 -33.30 -22.01 21.05
N LEU A 105 -33.69 -22.83 20.07
CA LEU A 105 -33.16 -22.76 18.71
C LEU A 105 -33.68 -21.52 17.94
N PRO A 106 -32.83 -20.86 17.11
CA PRO A 106 -31.39 -21.10 16.98
C PRO A 106 -30.62 -20.61 18.21
N CYS A 107 -29.60 -21.35 18.63
CA CYS A 107 -28.77 -20.98 19.78
C CYS A 107 -27.28 -21.26 19.54
N LYS A 108 -26.43 -20.51 20.23
CA LYS A 108 -24.97 -20.69 20.24
C LYS A 108 -24.60 -21.74 21.27
N VAL A 109 -23.69 -22.63 20.90
CA VAL A 109 -23.19 -23.74 21.74
C VAL A 109 -21.72 -23.50 22.04
N SER A 110 -21.35 -23.56 23.31
CA SER A 110 -19.96 -23.37 23.77
C SER A 110 -19.61 -24.35 24.89
N CYS A 111 -18.31 -24.52 25.16
CA CYS A 111 -17.87 -25.26 26.33
C CYS A 111 -18.15 -24.47 27.62
N GLU A 112 -18.83 -25.08 28.60
CA GLU A 112 -19.16 -24.41 29.86
C GLU A 112 -17.93 -23.98 30.68
N TYR A 113 -16.78 -24.65 30.49
CA TYR A 113 -15.58 -24.40 31.30
C TYR A 113 -14.59 -23.41 30.68
N CYS A 114 -14.24 -23.59 29.41
CA CYS A 114 -13.25 -22.73 28.74
C CYS A 114 -13.88 -21.74 27.77
N HIS A 115 -15.22 -21.72 27.69
CA HIS A 115 -16.02 -20.81 26.87
C HIS A 115 -15.73 -20.85 25.37
N THR A 116 -14.95 -21.82 24.90
CA THR A 116 -14.68 -22.02 23.47
C THR A 116 -16.01 -22.16 22.72
N PRO A 117 -16.31 -21.27 21.76
CA PRO A 117 -17.46 -21.43 20.88
C PRO A 117 -17.28 -22.69 20.04
N ILE A 118 -18.35 -23.48 19.89
CA ILE A 118 -18.29 -24.79 19.20
C ILE A 118 -19.10 -24.78 17.90
N MET A 119 -20.35 -24.35 17.99
CA MET A 119 -21.25 -24.28 16.84
C MET A 119 -22.45 -23.38 17.14
N ASP A 120 -23.15 -22.95 16.10
CA ASP A 120 -24.55 -22.52 16.24
C ASP A 120 -25.47 -23.71 15.90
N GLU A 121 -26.36 -24.07 16.81
CA GLU A 121 -27.39 -25.09 16.57
C GLU A 121 -28.63 -24.42 15.96
N GLY A 122 -28.89 -24.72 14.69
CA GLY A 122 -30.10 -24.34 13.98
C GLY A 122 -31.25 -25.35 14.17
N ARG A 123 -32.34 -25.17 13.42
CA ARG A 123 -33.47 -26.13 13.44
C ARG A 123 -33.08 -27.48 12.82
N ASN A 124 -32.48 -27.43 11.63
CA ASN A 124 -32.14 -28.62 10.83
C ASN A 124 -30.64 -28.87 10.68
N MET A 125 -29.83 -27.86 10.94
CA MET A 125 -28.40 -27.84 10.62
C MET A 125 -27.60 -27.36 11.83
N ILE A 126 -26.30 -27.65 11.83
CA ILE A 126 -25.32 -27.00 12.70
C ILE A 126 -24.35 -26.16 11.86
N LEU A 127 -23.97 -25.02 12.40
CA LEU A 127 -22.90 -24.18 11.88
C LEU A 127 -21.69 -24.37 12.79
N LEU A 128 -20.89 -25.39 12.50
CA LEU A 128 -19.71 -25.76 13.26
C LEU A 128 -18.57 -24.77 13.03
N PHE A 129 -17.77 -24.46 14.05
CA PHE A 129 -16.58 -23.62 13.91
C PHE A 129 -15.35 -24.46 13.59
N PRO A 130 -14.76 -24.37 12.38
CA PRO A 130 -13.71 -25.30 11.95
C PRO A 130 -12.37 -25.11 12.68
N THR A 131 -12.19 -24.01 13.43
CA THR A 131 -11.00 -23.77 14.25
C THR A 131 -10.75 -24.85 15.32
N LEU A 132 -11.77 -25.67 15.63
CA LEU A 132 -11.67 -26.76 16.59
C LEU A 132 -11.20 -28.08 15.97
N ILE A 133 -11.18 -28.18 14.64
CA ILE A 133 -10.83 -29.40 13.91
C ILE A 133 -9.30 -29.58 13.89
N LYS A 134 -8.86 -30.80 14.19
CA LYS A 134 -7.46 -31.22 14.11
C LYS A 134 -7.13 -31.70 12.70
N PHE A 135 -6.91 -30.76 11.79
CA PHE A 135 -6.53 -31.08 10.41
C PHE A 135 -5.21 -31.85 10.36
N LYS A 136 -5.17 -32.97 9.63
CA LYS A 136 -3.96 -33.80 9.48
C LYS A 136 -3.08 -33.37 8.30
N SER A 137 -3.63 -32.60 7.35
CA SER A 137 -2.87 -32.03 6.23
C SER A 137 -3.48 -30.72 5.71
N GLU A 138 -2.73 -29.99 4.88
CA GLU A 138 -3.20 -28.77 4.23
C GLU A 138 -4.31 -29.06 3.21
N GLU A 139 -4.31 -30.24 2.57
CA GLU A 139 -5.37 -30.70 1.66
C GLU A 139 -6.70 -30.86 2.41
N GLU A 140 -6.67 -31.35 3.65
CA GLU A 140 -7.84 -31.49 4.50
C GLU A 140 -8.41 -30.12 4.88
N LYS A 141 -7.53 -29.20 5.30
CA LYS A 141 -7.89 -27.82 5.62
C LYS A 141 -8.50 -27.06 4.44
N LYS A 142 -8.01 -27.30 3.22
CA LYS A 142 -8.54 -26.71 1.98
C LYS A 142 -10.02 -27.02 1.74
N LEU A 143 -10.54 -28.13 2.27
CA LEU A 143 -11.96 -28.51 2.14
C LEU A 143 -12.90 -27.59 2.94
N PHE A 144 -12.38 -26.84 3.91
CA PHE A 144 -13.16 -25.97 4.79
C PHE A 144 -13.03 -24.49 4.44
N VAL A 145 -12.29 -24.16 3.37
CA VAL A 145 -12.10 -22.79 2.91
C VAL A 145 -13.47 -22.15 2.65
N PRO A 146 -13.76 -20.97 3.25
CA PRO A 146 -15.02 -20.30 3.02
C PRO A 146 -15.27 -19.97 1.56
N THR A 147 -16.53 -19.96 1.18
CA THR A 147 -16.99 -19.65 -0.19
C THR A 147 -17.37 -18.18 -0.34
N CYS A 148 -17.77 -17.51 0.75
CA CYS A 148 -18.20 -16.10 0.73
C CYS A 148 -18.19 -15.46 2.14
N HIS A 149 -18.45 -14.16 2.17
CA HIS A 149 -18.67 -13.34 3.36
C HIS A 149 -20.12 -12.86 3.40
N MET A 150 -20.81 -13.06 4.52
CA MET A 150 -22.16 -12.55 4.77
C MET A 150 -22.11 -11.40 5.76
N PHE A 151 -23.07 -10.49 5.68
CA PHE A 151 -23.19 -9.30 6.53
C PHE A 151 -21.94 -8.40 6.51
N TYR A 152 -21.25 -8.35 5.38
CA TYR A 152 -19.93 -7.73 5.24
C TYR A 152 -19.93 -6.21 5.39
N GLY A 153 -21.10 -5.56 5.29
CA GLY A 153 -21.26 -4.14 5.62
C GLY A 153 -21.01 -3.82 7.10
N GLN A 154 -21.05 -4.82 7.99
CA GLN A 154 -20.79 -4.68 9.43
C GLN A 154 -19.35 -5.01 9.81
N ARG A 155 -18.47 -5.31 8.85
CA ARG A 155 -17.07 -5.68 9.10
C ARG A 155 -16.33 -4.60 9.91
N VAL A 156 -15.35 -5.04 10.68
CA VAL A 156 -14.43 -4.16 11.42
C VAL A 156 -13.00 -4.19 10.85
N VAL A 157 -12.77 -5.03 9.84
CA VAL A 157 -11.52 -5.14 9.08
C VAL A 157 -11.83 -5.59 7.66
N ASP A 158 -11.15 -4.98 6.69
CA ASP A 158 -11.21 -5.38 5.29
C ASP A 158 -10.46 -6.70 5.06
N ILE A 159 -11.03 -7.57 4.21
CA ILE A 159 -10.58 -8.93 3.95
C ILE A 159 -10.44 -9.12 2.43
N PRO A 160 -9.26 -8.81 1.86
CA PRO A 160 -9.01 -8.86 0.42
C PRO A 160 -8.69 -10.29 -0.05
N ASP A 161 -9.58 -11.24 0.20
CA ASP A 161 -9.34 -12.69 0.03
C ASP A 161 -9.88 -13.30 -1.26
N GLY A 162 -10.44 -12.46 -2.11
CA GLY A 162 -10.92 -12.92 -3.40
C GLY A 162 -12.35 -13.51 -3.38
N LYS A 163 -13.09 -13.42 -2.27
CA LYS A 163 -14.40 -14.10 -2.14
C LYS A 163 -15.57 -13.11 -2.23
N PRO A 164 -16.73 -13.54 -2.77
CA PRO A 164 -17.97 -12.75 -2.76
C PRO A 164 -18.33 -12.25 -1.37
N LYS A 165 -18.75 -11.00 -1.29
CA LYS A 165 -19.07 -10.31 -0.04
C LYS A 165 -20.47 -9.72 -0.15
N TRP A 166 -21.35 -10.16 0.74
CA TRP A 166 -22.77 -9.85 0.73
C TRP A 166 -23.11 -8.87 1.85
N THR A 167 -23.98 -7.91 1.58
CA THR A 167 -24.51 -6.95 2.57
C THR A 167 -25.30 -7.64 3.68
N GLY A 168 -25.93 -8.77 3.39
CA GLY A 168 -26.66 -9.64 4.32
C GLY A 168 -26.38 -11.12 4.06
N THR A 169 -27.42 -11.94 3.95
CA THR A 169 -27.31 -13.37 3.62
C THR A 169 -26.89 -13.58 2.17
N ASP A 170 -26.08 -14.60 1.90
CA ASP A 170 -25.64 -14.93 0.54
C ASP A 170 -26.80 -15.31 -0.39
N GLY A 171 -26.79 -14.76 -1.61
CA GLY A 171 -27.83 -15.01 -2.60
C GLY A 171 -29.19 -14.34 -2.31
N GLN A 172 -29.29 -13.57 -1.23
CA GLN A 172 -30.53 -12.87 -0.82
C GLN A 172 -30.33 -11.38 -0.55
N SER A 173 -29.11 -10.86 -0.77
CA SER A 173 -28.75 -9.48 -0.49
C SER A 173 -27.78 -8.96 -1.55
N ASP A 174 -27.44 -7.68 -1.51
CA ASP A 174 -26.56 -7.08 -2.52
C ASP A 174 -25.10 -7.44 -2.29
N LEU A 175 -24.33 -7.55 -3.37
CA LEU A 175 -22.87 -7.73 -3.33
C LEU A 175 -22.16 -6.39 -3.06
N ILE A 176 -21.06 -6.45 -2.32
CA ILE A 176 -20.19 -5.30 -2.01
C ILE A 176 -19.03 -5.25 -3.01
N GLU A 177 -18.68 -4.03 -3.44
CA GLU A 177 -17.68 -3.68 -4.48
C GLU A 177 -16.33 -4.41 -4.33
N ASP A 178 -15.92 -4.70 -3.09
CA ASP A 178 -14.66 -5.38 -2.74
C ASP A 178 -14.64 -6.89 -3.05
N SER A 179 -15.69 -7.43 -3.68
CA SER A 179 -15.75 -8.81 -4.16
C SER A 179 -15.04 -8.93 -5.51
N PRO A 180 -14.15 -9.91 -5.77
CA PRO A 180 -13.46 -9.95 -7.05
C PRO A 180 -14.43 -10.04 -8.21
N PRO A 181 -14.26 -9.16 -9.20
CA PRO A 181 -15.21 -9.04 -10.29
C PRO A 181 -15.43 -10.37 -11.05
N GLU A 182 -14.40 -11.22 -11.15
CA GLU A 182 -14.50 -12.52 -11.85
C GLU A 182 -15.39 -13.55 -11.13
N THR A 183 -15.48 -13.51 -9.80
CA THR A 183 -16.31 -14.45 -9.02
C THR A 183 -17.75 -13.97 -8.90
N VAL A 184 -17.95 -12.65 -8.84
CA VAL A 184 -19.26 -12.00 -9.02
C VAL A 184 -19.83 -12.35 -10.39
N LYS A 185 -19.00 -12.28 -11.44
CA LYS A 185 -19.37 -12.64 -12.81
C LYS A 185 -19.84 -14.10 -12.95
N LYS A 186 -19.12 -15.08 -12.39
CA LYS A 186 -19.51 -16.52 -12.42
C LYS A 186 -20.80 -16.83 -11.64
N LEU A 187 -21.15 -16.04 -10.62
CA LEU A 187 -22.39 -16.19 -9.86
C LEU A 187 -23.57 -15.51 -10.56
N LEU A 188 -23.34 -14.36 -11.21
CA LEU A 188 -24.31 -13.69 -12.08
C LEU A 188 -24.63 -14.54 -13.34
N GLU A 189 -23.62 -15.15 -13.96
CA GLU A 189 -23.77 -16.13 -15.06
C GLU A 189 -24.59 -17.37 -14.66
N ARG A 190 -24.61 -17.71 -13.37
CA ARG A 190 -25.42 -18.80 -12.80
C ARG A 190 -26.85 -18.38 -12.42
N LEU A 191 -27.09 -17.08 -12.26
CA LEU A 191 -28.34 -16.54 -11.73
C LEU A 191 -29.19 -15.82 -12.78
N ASP A 192 -28.63 -15.38 -13.90
CA ASP A 192 -29.43 -14.61 -14.86
C ASP A 192 -29.06 -14.89 -16.33
N ILE A 193 -29.93 -15.69 -16.96
CA ILE A 193 -30.22 -15.61 -18.38
C ILE A 193 -30.88 -14.25 -18.58
N THR A 194 -30.11 -13.18 -18.80
CA THR A 194 -30.43 -11.91 -19.50
C THR A 194 -29.58 -10.74 -18.96
N GLY A 195 -28.57 -10.25 -19.71
CA GLY A 195 -27.96 -8.92 -19.40
C GLY A 195 -26.44 -8.73 -19.59
N MET A 196 -25.78 -9.44 -20.52
CA MET A 196 -24.31 -9.50 -20.59
C MET A 196 -23.60 -8.41 -21.43
N ASP A 197 -24.29 -7.39 -21.95
CA ASP A 197 -23.67 -6.45 -22.92
C ASP A 197 -23.03 -5.19 -22.31
N THR A 198 -23.37 -4.79 -21.07
CA THR A 198 -23.01 -3.44 -20.57
C THR A 198 -21.70 -3.38 -19.76
N ILE A 199 -21.32 -4.46 -19.07
CA ILE A 199 -20.20 -4.45 -18.10
C ILE A 199 -18.83 -4.73 -18.76
N ILE A 200 -18.81 -5.51 -19.86
CA ILE A 200 -17.58 -5.78 -20.64
C ILE A 200 -17.06 -4.50 -21.29
N HIS A 201 -17.96 -3.58 -21.67
CA HIS A 201 -17.58 -2.29 -22.23
C HIS A 201 -16.76 -1.46 -21.22
N CYS A 202 -17.21 -1.36 -19.96
CA CYS A 202 -16.60 -0.49 -18.94
C CYS A 202 -15.16 -0.87 -18.54
N ARG A 203 -14.84 -2.17 -18.38
CA ARG A 203 -13.49 -2.62 -17.97
C ARG A 203 -12.48 -2.57 -19.11
N THR A 204 -12.93 -2.80 -20.34
CA THR A 204 -12.12 -2.65 -21.56
C THR A 204 -11.80 -1.17 -21.79
N THR A 205 -12.75 -0.27 -21.53
CA THR A 205 -12.53 1.19 -21.59
C THR A 205 -11.54 1.68 -20.53
N LEU A 206 -11.56 1.14 -19.30
CA LEU A 206 -10.62 1.55 -18.24
C LEU A 206 -9.17 1.13 -18.53
N LEU A 207 -8.94 -0.13 -18.93
CA LEU A 207 -7.61 -0.62 -19.28
C LEU A 207 -7.09 0.03 -20.57
N ALA A 208 -7.96 0.23 -21.56
CA ALA A 208 -7.63 1.02 -22.74
C ALA A 208 -7.28 2.46 -22.34
N GLY A 209 -8.00 3.05 -21.39
CA GLY A 209 -7.72 4.37 -20.83
C GLY A 209 -6.34 4.47 -20.19
N ILE A 210 -5.96 3.50 -19.35
CA ILE A 210 -4.61 3.44 -18.74
C ILE A 210 -3.54 3.30 -19.82
N PHE A 211 -3.74 2.42 -20.81
CA PHE A 211 -2.78 2.25 -21.90
C PHE A 211 -2.63 3.52 -22.75
N VAL A 212 -3.74 4.22 -23.03
CA VAL A 212 -3.72 5.50 -23.73
C VAL A 212 -2.98 6.55 -22.90
N VAL A 213 -3.25 6.66 -21.59
CA VAL A 213 -2.53 7.60 -20.71
C VAL A 213 -1.04 7.29 -20.67
N LEU A 214 -0.65 6.01 -20.51
CA LEU A 214 0.75 5.61 -20.53
C LEU A 214 1.40 5.88 -21.89
N ALA A 215 0.72 5.59 -22.99
CA ALA A 215 1.21 5.89 -24.32
C ALA A 215 1.41 7.39 -24.51
N ILE A 216 0.46 8.24 -24.07
CA ILE A 216 0.58 9.69 -24.11
C ILE A 216 1.78 10.14 -23.28
N LEU A 217 1.93 9.64 -22.05
CA LEU A 217 3.04 10.00 -21.16
C LEU A 217 4.40 9.60 -21.73
N VAL A 218 4.52 8.36 -22.24
CA VAL A 218 5.76 7.88 -22.86
C VAL A 218 6.10 8.70 -24.11
N ASN A 219 5.12 9.00 -24.96
CA ASN A 219 5.34 9.85 -26.14
C ASN A 219 5.69 11.29 -25.73
N ALA A 220 5.09 11.83 -24.68
CA ALA A 220 5.41 13.16 -24.16
C ALA A 220 6.85 13.22 -23.63
N VAL A 221 7.25 12.25 -22.80
CA VAL A 221 8.64 12.15 -22.30
C VAL A 221 9.61 11.96 -23.45
N TRP A 222 9.29 11.09 -24.42
CA TRP A 222 10.11 10.89 -25.60
C TRP A 222 10.24 12.16 -26.44
N TYR A 223 9.15 12.91 -26.64
CA TYR A 223 9.17 14.19 -27.34
C TYR A 223 10.05 15.22 -26.63
N VAL A 224 9.89 15.35 -25.30
CA VAL A 224 10.70 16.27 -24.49
C VAL A 224 12.19 15.88 -24.52
N GLU A 225 12.51 14.59 -24.37
CA GLU A 225 13.91 14.11 -24.42
C GLU A 225 14.54 14.32 -25.81
N THR A 226 13.79 14.14 -26.89
CA THR A 226 14.30 14.33 -28.26
C THR A 226 14.46 15.80 -28.65
N HIS A 227 13.74 16.71 -28.00
CA HIS A 227 13.79 18.16 -28.24
C HIS A 227 14.31 18.94 -27.03
N ALA A 228 15.02 18.28 -26.11
CA ALA A 228 15.43 18.88 -24.84
C ALA A 228 16.26 20.16 -25.04
N ASP A 229 17.11 20.17 -26.08
CA ASP A 229 17.94 21.31 -26.45
C ASP A 229 17.14 22.57 -26.83
N ASP A 230 15.91 22.41 -27.34
CA ASP A 230 15.03 23.55 -27.68
C ASP A 230 14.43 24.22 -26.43
N PHE A 231 14.38 23.47 -25.32
CA PHE A 231 13.80 23.96 -24.07
C PHE A 231 14.83 24.65 -23.18
N TYR A 232 16.12 24.29 -23.29
CA TYR A 232 17.18 24.89 -22.47
C TYR A 232 17.30 26.41 -22.69
N ILE A 233 17.48 27.11 -21.57
CA ILE A 233 17.74 28.55 -21.47
C ILE A 233 19.24 28.79 -21.34
N PHE A 234 19.94 27.89 -20.64
CA PHE A 234 21.34 28.05 -20.31
C PHE A 234 22.22 27.11 -21.12
N THR A 235 23.49 27.49 -21.30
CA THR A 235 24.52 26.58 -21.82
C THR A 235 25.66 26.44 -20.80
N PRO A 236 26.30 25.26 -20.69
CA PRO A 236 27.41 25.06 -19.78
C PRO A 236 28.56 26.05 -19.99
N GLU A 237 28.84 26.41 -21.24
CA GLU A 237 29.89 27.36 -21.61
C GLU A 237 29.57 28.77 -21.10
N GLN A 238 28.32 29.21 -21.27
CA GLN A 238 27.86 30.51 -20.78
C GLN A 238 27.92 30.60 -19.26
N LEU A 239 27.46 29.57 -18.56
CA LEU A 239 27.47 29.54 -17.09
C LEU A 239 28.89 29.46 -16.53
N HIS A 240 29.79 28.76 -17.22
CA HIS A 240 31.20 28.72 -16.84
C HIS A 240 31.88 30.09 -16.99
N ASP A 241 31.67 30.77 -18.12
CA ASP A 241 32.17 32.13 -18.33
C ASP A 241 31.61 33.11 -17.27
N LEU A 242 30.30 33.07 -17.04
CA LEU A 242 29.63 33.88 -16.04
C LEU A 242 30.23 33.67 -14.64
N SER A 243 30.41 32.40 -14.24
CA SER A 243 31.01 32.04 -12.96
C SER A 243 32.42 32.61 -12.82
N LYS A 244 33.27 32.49 -13.86
CA LYS A 244 34.63 33.05 -13.83
C LYS A 244 34.63 34.57 -13.70
N ARG A 245 33.76 35.27 -14.42
CA ARG A 245 33.67 36.74 -14.34
C ARG A 245 33.18 37.19 -12.96
N ALA A 246 32.20 36.50 -12.39
CA ALA A 246 31.73 36.77 -11.03
C ALA A 246 32.85 36.57 -9.99
N ILE A 247 33.61 35.46 -10.08
CA ILE A 247 34.77 35.20 -9.22
C ILE A 247 35.87 36.25 -9.43
N SER A 248 36.12 36.66 -10.67
CA SER A 248 37.12 37.72 -10.95
C SER A 248 36.74 39.06 -10.33
N ALA A 249 35.44 39.40 -10.32
CA ALA A 249 34.94 40.65 -9.76
C ALA A 249 34.87 40.65 -8.22
N HIS A 250 34.55 39.51 -7.59
CA HIS A 250 34.24 39.45 -6.16
C HIS A 250 35.15 38.52 -5.34
N GLY A 251 36.05 37.76 -5.99
CA GLY A 251 36.97 36.85 -5.34
C GLY A 251 36.27 35.80 -4.47
N ASN A 252 36.58 35.83 -3.17
CA ASN A 252 36.02 34.91 -2.18
C ASN A 252 34.77 35.47 -1.45
N ASP A 253 34.25 36.62 -1.86
CA ASP A 253 32.96 37.12 -1.37
C ASP A 253 31.81 36.39 -2.08
N THR A 254 31.39 35.25 -1.51
CA THR A 254 30.32 34.41 -2.06
C THR A 254 29.02 35.17 -2.27
N ARG A 255 28.68 36.11 -1.38
CA ARG A 255 27.46 36.93 -1.53
C ARG A 255 27.57 37.83 -2.75
N GLY A 256 28.71 38.50 -2.93
CA GLY A 256 28.99 39.29 -4.12
C GLY A 256 28.93 38.47 -5.41
N VAL A 257 29.55 37.27 -5.41
CA VAL A 257 29.52 36.35 -6.55
C VAL A 257 28.09 35.93 -6.92
N VAL A 258 27.28 35.49 -5.95
CA VAL A 258 25.89 35.07 -6.19
C VAL A 258 25.03 36.24 -6.67
N SER A 259 25.20 37.43 -6.08
CA SER A 259 24.49 38.65 -6.50
C SER A 259 24.86 39.04 -7.93
N TYR A 260 26.13 38.93 -8.32
CA TYR A 260 26.59 39.20 -9.68
C TYR A 260 25.92 38.25 -10.68
N ILE A 261 25.94 36.95 -10.39
CA ILE A 261 25.37 35.90 -11.26
C ILE A 261 23.88 36.14 -11.49
N THR A 262 23.10 36.28 -10.41
CA THR A 262 21.64 36.45 -10.49
C THR A 262 21.24 37.75 -11.19
N SER A 263 21.95 38.86 -10.93
CA SER A 263 21.69 40.15 -11.59
C SER A 263 21.95 40.08 -13.09
N GLU A 264 23.08 39.54 -13.50
CA GLU A 264 23.43 39.46 -14.93
C GLU A 264 22.49 38.51 -15.69
N LEU A 265 22.13 37.37 -15.10
CA LEU A 265 21.15 36.45 -15.70
C LEU A 265 19.79 37.13 -15.86
N SER A 266 19.32 37.85 -14.83
CA SER A 266 18.05 38.56 -14.90
C SER A 266 18.05 39.69 -15.94
N GLU A 267 19.18 40.35 -16.15
CA GLU A 267 19.33 41.40 -17.18
C GLU A 267 19.31 40.82 -18.59
N LYS A 268 20.05 39.71 -18.80
CA LYS A 268 20.18 39.07 -20.12
C LYS A 268 18.98 38.23 -20.54
N LEU A 269 18.18 37.76 -19.58
CA LEU A 269 17.01 36.91 -19.81
C LEU A 269 15.73 37.61 -19.34
N PRO A 270 15.30 38.70 -20.01
CA PRO A 270 14.04 39.36 -19.69
C PRO A 270 12.89 38.39 -19.98
N GLY A 271 12.17 38.00 -18.94
CA GLY A 271 11.10 36.99 -19.05
C GLY A 271 10.65 36.39 -17.72
N GLY A 272 11.34 36.71 -16.62
CA GLY A 272 10.99 36.21 -15.29
C GLY A 272 11.36 34.73 -15.08
N TYR A 273 12.38 34.25 -15.80
CA TYR A 273 12.93 32.90 -15.66
C TYR A 273 13.88 32.78 -14.46
N ILE A 274 14.30 33.91 -13.90
CA ILE A 274 15.27 34.01 -12.81
C ILE A 274 14.50 34.37 -11.54
N ASN A 275 14.52 33.48 -10.56
CA ASN A 275 14.09 33.77 -9.21
C ASN A 275 15.14 34.65 -8.53
N LEU A 276 14.71 35.81 -8.03
CA LEU A 276 15.56 36.75 -7.28
C LEU A 276 15.24 36.72 -5.77
N ASP A 277 14.20 35.99 -5.37
CA ASP A 277 13.88 35.77 -3.98
C ASP A 277 14.86 34.71 -3.45
N GLU A 278 15.92 35.17 -2.77
CA GLU A 278 17.04 34.40 -2.21
C GLU A 278 16.60 33.45 -1.07
N GLU A 279 15.70 32.52 -1.39
CA GLU A 279 15.09 31.55 -0.50
C GLU A 279 16.03 30.34 -0.30
N TRP A 280 16.88 30.40 0.72
CA TRP A 280 17.76 29.28 1.09
C TRP A 280 17.00 28.15 1.80
N ILE A 281 17.26 26.91 1.37
CA ILE A 281 16.62 25.70 1.88
C ILE A 281 17.68 24.64 2.13
N PHE A 282 17.63 23.95 3.27
CA PHE A 282 18.51 22.80 3.49
C PHE A 282 18.17 21.66 2.52
N ASN A 283 19.19 20.95 2.08
CA ASN A 283 19.08 19.78 1.22
C ASN A 283 19.88 18.63 1.83
N ASN A 284 19.20 17.51 2.08
CA ASN A 284 19.78 16.27 2.57
C ASN A 284 19.53 15.18 1.53
N ALA A 285 20.59 14.67 0.91
CA ALA A 285 20.52 13.60 -0.09
C ALA A 285 21.85 12.87 -0.22
N GLY A 286 21.80 11.54 -0.38
CA GLY A 286 22.98 10.71 -0.58
C GLY A 286 23.95 10.66 0.61
N GLY A 287 23.47 10.93 1.82
CA GLY A 287 24.29 11.08 3.03
C GLY A 287 24.95 12.45 3.18
N ALA A 288 24.83 13.31 2.17
CA ALA A 288 25.35 14.68 2.20
C ALA A 288 24.28 15.67 2.68
N MET A 289 24.74 16.72 3.35
CA MET A 289 23.91 17.87 3.74
C MET A 289 24.50 19.15 3.16
N GLY A 290 23.65 19.99 2.58
CA GLY A 290 24.00 21.32 2.12
C GLY A 290 22.82 22.26 2.21
N ALA A 291 22.98 23.48 1.71
CA ALA A 291 21.90 24.41 1.49
C ALA A 291 21.86 24.80 0.01
N MET A 292 20.65 24.99 -0.50
CA MET A 292 20.41 25.40 -1.87
C MET A 292 19.59 26.68 -1.97
N TYR A 293 19.88 27.48 -2.98
CA TYR A 293 19.07 28.59 -3.44
C TYR A 293 18.69 28.33 -4.90
N ILE A 294 17.39 28.23 -5.17
CA ILE A 294 16.86 27.93 -6.50
C ILE A 294 16.75 29.22 -7.32
N ILE A 295 17.63 29.36 -8.33
CA ILE A 295 17.64 30.48 -9.29
C ILE A 295 16.67 30.19 -10.44
N HIS A 296 16.60 28.95 -10.91
CA HIS A 296 15.70 28.51 -11.97
C HIS A 296 15.32 27.04 -11.78
N ALA A 297 14.09 26.66 -12.12
CA ALA A 297 13.68 25.26 -12.24
C ALA A 297 12.58 25.07 -13.29
N SER A 298 12.76 24.09 -14.16
CA SER A 298 11.80 23.57 -15.14
C SER A 298 11.81 22.03 -15.13
N ILE A 299 11.05 21.37 -16.01
CA ILE A 299 11.06 19.92 -16.21
C ILE A 299 12.37 19.48 -16.89
N THR A 300 13.00 20.35 -17.67
CA THR A 300 14.20 20.05 -18.46
C THR A 300 15.51 20.59 -17.89
N GLU A 301 15.50 21.60 -17.03
CA GLU A 301 16.72 22.11 -16.41
C GLU A 301 16.48 22.77 -15.04
N TYR A 302 17.51 22.86 -14.22
CA TYR A 302 17.52 23.75 -13.06
C TYR A 302 18.86 24.45 -12.94
N LEU A 303 18.83 25.60 -12.27
CA LEU A 303 20.02 26.34 -11.88
C LEU A 303 19.88 26.71 -10.41
N ILE A 304 20.82 26.27 -9.58
CA ILE A 304 20.82 26.55 -8.14
C ILE A 304 22.21 27.00 -7.68
N ILE A 305 22.26 27.72 -6.57
CA ILE A 305 23.48 27.74 -5.76
C ILE A 305 23.36 26.60 -4.77
N PHE A 306 24.35 25.70 -4.72
CA PHE A 306 24.44 24.64 -3.73
C PHE A 306 25.78 24.71 -3.00
N GLY A 307 25.76 24.44 -1.70
CA GLY A 307 27.00 24.34 -0.94
C GLY A 307 26.80 24.09 0.54
N SER A 308 27.91 24.06 1.26
CA SER A 308 27.94 23.97 2.72
C SER A 308 29.00 24.93 3.24
N ALA A 309 28.68 25.67 4.30
CA ALA A 309 29.62 26.55 4.98
C ALA A 309 30.61 25.78 5.89
N ILE A 310 30.32 24.50 6.19
CA ILE A 310 31.09 23.68 7.15
C ILE A 310 31.60 22.36 6.56
N GLY A 311 31.39 22.15 5.26
CA GLY A 311 31.74 20.92 4.55
C GLY A 311 30.59 19.91 4.46
N THR A 312 30.75 18.93 3.57
CA THR A 312 29.78 17.86 3.30
C THR A 312 30.44 16.70 2.55
N GLU A 313 29.87 15.50 2.63
CA GLU A 313 30.37 14.30 1.95
C GLU A 313 29.21 13.34 1.67
N GLY A 314 29.20 12.73 0.48
CA GLY A 314 28.19 11.73 0.19
C GLY A 314 28.25 11.16 -1.23
N HIS A 315 27.17 10.45 -1.57
CA HIS A 315 26.94 9.86 -2.88
C HIS A 315 26.34 10.91 -3.80
N THR A 316 26.84 11.05 -5.04
CA THR A 316 26.33 12.06 -5.99
C THR A 316 24.91 11.80 -6.47
N GLY A 317 24.45 10.56 -6.40
CA GLY A 317 23.19 10.12 -7.01
C GLY A 317 23.38 9.67 -8.46
N ARG A 318 22.42 8.87 -8.97
CA ARG A 318 22.38 8.44 -10.38
C ARG A 318 21.22 9.15 -11.05
N HIS A 319 21.54 10.20 -11.81
CA HIS A 319 20.53 11.11 -12.33
C HIS A 319 20.20 10.89 -13.80
N THR A 320 18.99 11.32 -14.18
CA THR A 320 18.45 11.33 -15.55
C THR A 320 18.85 12.58 -16.35
N ALA A 321 19.73 13.40 -15.78
CA ALA A 321 20.26 14.62 -16.36
C ALA A 321 21.80 14.65 -16.23
N ASP A 322 22.44 15.46 -17.07
CA ASP A 322 23.81 15.90 -16.85
C ASP A 322 23.80 17.02 -15.80
N ASP A 323 24.82 17.04 -14.94
CA ASP A 323 24.92 17.98 -13.83
C ASP A 323 26.32 18.60 -13.76
N TYR A 324 26.38 19.93 -13.62
CA TYR A 324 27.58 20.75 -13.72
C TYR A 324 27.74 21.60 -12.48
N PHE A 325 28.77 21.32 -11.69
CA PHE A 325 29.13 22.12 -10.52
C PHE A 325 30.25 23.10 -10.89
N HIS A 326 29.88 24.35 -11.12
CA HIS A 326 30.86 25.44 -11.28
C HIS A 326 31.30 25.91 -9.89
N ILE A 327 32.52 25.59 -9.48
CA ILE A 327 32.99 25.87 -8.11
C ILE A 327 33.22 27.37 -7.92
N LEU A 328 32.36 28.01 -7.13
CA LEU A 328 32.38 29.46 -6.88
C LEU A 328 33.28 29.84 -5.71
N GLN A 329 33.35 28.98 -4.70
CA GLN A 329 34.19 29.14 -3.52
C GLN A 329 34.65 27.77 -3.05
N GLY A 330 35.90 27.66 -2.59
CA GLY A 330 36.43 26.45 -1.97
C GLY A 330 36.91 25.41 -2.98
N GLU A 331 36.79 24.15 -2.62
CA GLU A 331 37.25 23.00 -3.40
C GLU A 331 36.29 21.82 -3.21
N GLN A 332 35.95 21.16 -4.31
CA GLN A 332 35.21 19.90 -4.33
C GLN A 332 36.16 18.77 -4.73
N LEU A 333 36.07 17.66 -4.03
CA LEU A 333 36.73 16.41 -4.37
C LEU A 333 35.68 15.44 -4.92
N ALA A 334 36.07 14.62 -5.89
CA ALA A 334 35.27 13.50 -6.35
C ALA A 334 36.10 12.23 -6.45
N TYR A 335 35.45 11.09 -6.31
CA TYR A 335 36.07 9.79 -6.39
C TYR A 335 35.19 8.82 -7.17
N THR A 336 35.81 8.12 -8.12
CA THR A 336 35.19 7.07 -8.92
C THR A 336 35.78 5.72 -8.51
N PRO A 337 34.96 4.73 -8.10
CA PRO A 337 35.46 3.41 -7.70
C PRO A 337 36.43 2.80 -8.73
N GLY A 338 37.63 2.45 -8.27
CA GLY A 338 38.68 1.88 -9.11
C GLY A 338 39.79 2.86 -9.50
N SER A 339 39.63 4.17 -9.27
CA SER A 339 40.77 5.08 -9.19
C SER A 339 41.45 4.96 -7.82
N TYR A 340 42.69 5.43 -7.70
CA TYR A 340 43.39 5.51 -6.40
C TYR A 340 43.64 6.95 -5.96
N GLU A 341 43.49 7.91 -6.88
CA GLU A 341 43.62 9.34 -6.63
C GLU A 341 42.25 10.03 -6.75
N PRO A 342 41.99 11.09 -5.96
CA PRO A 342 40.80 11.89 -6.09
C PRO A 342 40.87 12.82 -7.30
N GLU A 343 39.72 13.09 -7.90
CA GLU A 343 39.53 14.23 -8.80
C GLU A 343 39.38 15.49 -7.95
N VAL A 344 40.14 16.54 -8.27
CA VAL A 344 40.18 17.79 -7.49
C VAL A 344 39.65 18.94 -8.33
N TYR A 345 38.64 19.63 -7.81
CA TYR A 345 37.97 20.74 -8.46
C TYR A 345 38.08 22.02 -7.61
N PRO A 346 39.12 22.84 -7.83
CA PRO A 346 39.31 24.11 -7.11
C PRO A 346 38.35 25.19 -7.62
N GLN A 347 38.27 26.33 -6.92
CA GLN A 347 37.54 27.52 -7.35
C GLN A 347 37.81 27.88 -8.82
N GLY A 348 36.75 28.15 -9.58
CA GLY A 348 36.78 28.48 -11.00
C GLY A 348 36.81 27.27 -11.94
N SER A 349 36.88 26.04 -11.42
CA SER A 349 36.75 24.80 -12.19
C SER A 349 35.30 24.33 -12.33
N VAL A 350 35.08 23.27 -13.11
CA VAL A 350 33.77 22.62 -13.29
C VAL A 350 33.89 21.13 -13.06
N HIS A 351 33.08 20.59 -12.15
CA HIS A 351 32.88 19.16 -12.05
C HIS A 351 31.63 18.77 -12.85
N HIS A 352 31.82 18.03 -13.93
CA HIS A 352 30.74 17.51 -14.78
C HIS A 352 30.42 16.06 -14.41
N LEU A 353 29.23 15.87 -13.84
CA LEU A 353 28.63 14.57 -13.58
C LEU A 353 27.74 14.19 -14.77
N LYS A 354 28.18 13.20 -15.53
CA LYS A 354 27.44 12.73 -16.71
C LYS A 354 26.18 12.00 -16.29
N ARG A 355 25.11 12.16 -17.08
CA ARG A 355 23.86 11.41 -16.93
C ARG A 355 24.13 9.92 -16.68
N GLY A 356 23.46 9.37 -15.67
CA GLY A 356 23.55 7.96 -15.33
C GLY A 356 24.87 7.52 -14.70
N THR A 357 25.82 8.41 -14.42
CA THR A 357 27.05 8.08 -13.67
C THR A 357 26.86 8.31 -12.17
N VAL A 358 27.77 7.79 -11.35
CA VAL A 358 27.81 7.98 -9.91
C VAL A 358 29.24 8.19 -9.45
N LYS A 359 29.43 9.04 -8.44
CA LYS A 359 30.69 9.22 -7.73
C LYS A 359 30.43 9.38 -6.24
N GLN A 360 31.48 9.27 -5.44
CA GLN A 360 31.53 9.92 -4.13
C GLN A 360 32.00 11.35 -4.35
N TYR A 361 31.44 12.30 -3.59
CA TYR A 361 31.96 13.66 -3.57
C TYR A 361 32.15 14.14 -2.14
N LYS A 362 33.06 15.10 -1.98
CA LYS A 362 33.34 15.74 -0.71
C LYS A 362 33.64 17.23 -0.92
N MET A 363 33.10 18.06 -0.04
CA MET A 363 33.56 19.43 0.20
C MET A 363 34.13 19.44 1.62
N ASP A 364 35.45 19.47 1.76
CA ASP A 364 36.09 19.29 3.08
C ASP A 364 35.78 20.45 4.06
N LYS A 365 35.59 21.66 3.51
CA LYS A 365 35.32 22.91 4.23
C LYS A 365 34.24 23.70 3.49
N SER A 366 34.09 24.98 3.85
CA SER A 366 33.21 25.91 3.14
C SER A 366 33.42 25.85 1.64
N CYS A 367 32.39 25.43 0.91
CA CYS A 367 32.41 25.30 -0.54
C CYS A 367 31.01 25.57 -1.09
N PHE A 368 30.94 26.38 -2.15
CA PHE A 368 29.69 26.71 -2.84
C PHE A 368 29.92 26.64 -4.35
N ALA A 369 28.93 26.13 -5.06
CA ALA A 369 28.93 25.99 -6.51
C ALA A 369 27.65 26.55 -7.11
N LEU A 370 27.76 27.07 -8.33
CA LEU A 370 26.60 27.21 -9.22
C LEU A 370 26.40 25.84 -9.85
N GLU A 371 25.30 25.19 -9.51
CA GLU A 371 24.94 23.86 -9.96
C GLU A 371 23.88 23.99 -11.06
N TYR A 372 24.19 23.43 -12.23
CA TYR A 372 23.34 23.43 -13.40
C TYR A 372 23.07 22.00 -13.84
N ALA A 373 21.81 21.58 -13.85
CA ALA A 373 21.42 20.30 -14.41
C ALA A 373 20.55 20.48 -15.65
N ARG A 374 20.77 19.63 -16.65
CA ARG A 374 19.99 19.60 -17.90
C ARG A 374 19.66 18.17 -18.33
N GLY A 375 18.40 17.93 -18.63
CA GLY A 375 17.82 16.62 -18.92
C GLY A 375 16.51 16.43 -18.17
N TRP A 376 16.09 15.19 -17.90
CA TRP A 376 14.80 14.98 -17.24
C TRP A 376 14.92 15.21 -15.71
N ILE A 377 14.46 16.36 -15.21
CA ILE A 377 14.66 16.81 -13.82
C ILE A 377 13.72 16.13 -12.80
N PRO A 378 12.40 15.99 -13.01
CA PRO A 378 11.49 15.45 -11.98
C PRO A 378 11.91 14.10 -11.35
N PRO A 379 12.46 13.12 -12.09
CA PRO A 379 12.96 11.88 -11.47
C PRO A 379 14.09 12.09 -10.46
N MET A 380 14.86 13.19 -10.55
CA MET A 380 15.94 13.51 -9.61
C MET A 380 15.41 13.87 -8.23
N LEU A 381 14.19 14.42 -8.12
CA LEU A 381 13.56 14.80 -6.84
C LEU A 381 13.41 13.61 -5.89
N GLY A 382 13.22 12.40 -6.43
CA GLY A 382 13.16 11.18 -5.62
C GLY A 382 14.43 10.96 -4.80
N PHE A 383 15.61 11.22 -5.38
CA PHE A 383 16.88 11.19 -4.66
C PHE A 383 17.00 12.35 -3.68
N GLY A 384 16.64 13.57 -4.11
CA GLY A 384 16.66 14.77 -3.27
C GLY A 384 15.77 14.70 -2.02
N TYR A 385 14.74 13.84 -2.03
CA TYR A 385 13.83 13.65 -0.89
C TYR A 385 14.15 12.41 -0.04
N ALA A 386 15.01 11.51 -0.52
CA ALA A 386 15.20 10.20 0.10
C ALA A 386 15.66 10.31 1.56
N ASP A 387 16.73 11.08 1.84
CA ASP A 387 17.23 11.22 3.21
C ASP A 387 16.30 12.06 4.08
N THR A 388 15.52 12.98 3.49
CA THR A 388 14.51 13.70 4.27
C THR A 388 13.40 12.77 4.74
N LEU A 389 12.97 11.83 3.90
CA LEU A 389 11.92 10.84 4.24
C LEU A 389 12.42 9.70 5.12
N THR A 390 13.71 9.37 5.07
CA THR A 390 14.24 8.15 5.70
C THR A 390 15.32 8.39 6.76
N SER A 391 15.83 9.62 6.90
CA SER A 391 16.89 9.97 7.85
C SER A 391 16.49 11.16 8.72
N THR A 392 16.36 12.36 8.15
CA THR A 392 16.19 13.59 8.96
C THR A 392 14.76 13.80 9.45
N LEU A 393 13.76 13.34 8.68
CA LEU A 393 12.33 13.55 8.94
C LEU A 393 11.95 15.04 9.04
N ASP A 394 12.72 15.92 8.40
CA ASP A 394 12.47 17.36 8.35
C ASP A 394 11.38 17.70 7.32
N PHE A 395 10.13 17.37 7.69
CA PHE A 395 8.95 17.66 6.87
C PHE A 395 8.73 19.15 6.58
N PRO A 396 9.01 20.10 7.49
CA PRO A 396 9.01 21.52 7.15
C PRO A 396 9.93 21.86 5.98
N THR A 397 11.17 21.36 5.99
CA THR A 397 12.10 21.56 4.86
C THR A 397 11.62 20.86 3.59
N LEU A 398 11.10 19.63 3.69
CA LEU A 398 10.51 18.92 2.54
C LEU A 398 9.38 19.73 1.88
N TRP A 399 8.47 20.27 2.70
CA TRP A 399 7.37 21.11 2.23
C TRP A 399 7.90 22.37 1.55
N ARG A 400 8.88 23.03 2.17
CA ARG A 400 9.47 24.25 1.62
C ARG A 400 10.14 23.99 0.27
N THR A 401 10.94 22.94 0.15
CA THR A 401 11.55 22.50 -1.12
C THR A 401 10.47 22.23 -2.17
N THR A 402 9.47 21.42 -1.82
CA THR A 402 8.38 21.06 -2.74
C THR A 402 7.63 22.28 -3.24
N TRP A 403 7.33 23.23 -2.34
CA TRP A 403 6.62 24.46 -2.67
C TRP A 403 7.43 25.35 -3.61
N VAL A 404 8.70 25.64 -3.28
CA VAL A 404 9.53 26.53 -4.09
C VAL A 404 9.84 25.91 -5.45
N THR A 405 10.28 24.65 -5.49
CA THR A 405 10.53 23.94 -6.75
C THR A 405 9.26 23.85 -7.61
N GLY A 406 8.12 23.51 -7.01
CA GLY A 406 6.84 23.44 -7.71
C GLY A 406 6.38 24.80 -8.25
N ARG A 407 6.53 25.88 -7.47
CA ARG A 407 6.24 27.25 -7.91
C ARG A 407 7.08 27.62 -9.13
N GLU A 408 8.40 27.43 -9.07
CA GLU A 408 9.31 27.77 -10.16
C GLU A 408 9.02 26.93 -11.42
N MET A 409 8.86 25.60 -11.27
CA MET A 409 8.54 24.72 -12.40
C MET A 409 7.22 25.10 -13.08
N VAL A 410 6.16 25.37 -12.30
CA VAL A 410 4.85 25.76 -12.86
C VAL A 410 4.93 27.11 -13.55
N LEU A 411 5.61 28.09 -12.95
CA LEU A 411 5.74 29.42 -13.55
C LEU A 411 6.56 29.37 -14.86
N ASN A 412 7.61 28.56 -14.93
CA ASN A 412 8.38 28.36 -16.16
C ASN A 412 7.57 27.61 -17.24
N LEU A 413 6.78 26.61 -16.84
CA LEU A 413 5.88 25.90 -17.76
C LEU A 413 4.84 26.85 -18.38
N LEU A 414 4.27 27.77 -17.59
CA LEU A 414 3.35 28.80 -18.08
C LEU A 414 4.01 29.79 -19.06
N ARG A 415 5.34 29.91 -19.04
CA ARG A 415 6.13 30.70 -19.98
C ARG A 415 6.59 29.91 -21.21
N GLY A 416 6.11 28.67 -21.36
CA GLY A 416 6.47 27.80 -22.47
C GLY A 416 7.82 27.10 -22.30
N LYS A 417 8.39 27.14 -21.09
CA LYS A 417 9.62 26.42 -20.74
C LYS A 417 9.26 25.13 -20.04
N VAL A 418 9.46 24.04 -20.79
CA VAL A 418 9.15 22.68 -20.34
C VAL A 418 10.15 22.32 -19.27
#